data_AF-A0AAW3W662-F1
#
_entry.id   AF-A0AAW3W662-F1
#
_cell.length_a   1.000
_cell.length_b   1.000
_cell.length_c   1.000
_cell.angle_alpha   90.00
_cell.angle_beta   90.00
_cell.angle_gamma   90.00
#
_symmetry.space_group_name_H-M   'P 1'
#
loop_
_entity.id
_entity.type
_entity.pdbx_description
1 polymer ?
#
loop_
_entity_poly.entity_id
_entity_poly.type
_entity_poly.pdbx_seq_one_letter_code
_entity_poly.pdbx_strand_id
1 'polypeptide(L)'
;MEEKYLENILNRVGKATFIKYYYEFKNLNKLEASDKTVVEKIEENYTLKSKMSRTSKAKRIFREELEINALEIITNSPKVDLCIIEKAKKILLEEQIKNK
;
A
#
# COMPACT_ATOMS: atom_id res chain seq x y z
N MET A 1 0.44 -8.33 -18.08
CA MET A 1 0.42 -9.42 -17.06
C MET A 1 0.69 -8.90 -15.65
N GLU A 2 1.54 -7.88 -15.47
CA GLU A 2 1.84 -7.26 -14.18
C GLU A 2 0.66 -6.53 -13.53
N GLU A 3 -0.14 -5.80 -14.30
CA GLU A 3 -1.24 -5.01 -13.76
C GLU A 3 -2.30 -5.87 -13.05
N LYS A 4 -2.72 -6.98 -13.67
CA LYS A 4 -3.65 -7.96 -13.06
C LYS A 4 -3.06 -8.61 -11.81
N TYR A 5 -1.75 -8.84 -11.78
CA TYR A 5 -1.07 -9.37 -10.59
C TYR A 5 -1.09 -8.34 -9.46
N LEU A 6 -0.78 -7.08 -9.75
CA LEU A 6 -0.73 -6.00 -8.78
C LEU A 6 -2.13 -5.69 -8.23
N GLU A 7 -3.15 -5.67 -9.09
CA GLU A 7 -4.55 -5.57 -8.68
C GLU A 7 -4.94 -6.69 -7.71
N ASN A 8 -4.53 -7.94 -7.96
CA ASN A 8 -4.82 -9.06 -7.06
C ASN A 8 -4.15 -8.87 -5.69
N ILE A 9 -2.94 -8.33 -5.64
CA ILE A 9 -2.26 -8.01 -4.38
C ILE A 9 -2.99 -6.87 -3.68
N LEU A 10 -3.30 -5.78 -4.38
CA LEU A 10 -4.02 -4.63 -3.84
C LEU A 10 -5.41 -4.99 -3.31
N ASN A 11 -6.11 -5.91 -3.97
CA ASN A 11 -7.40 -6.41 -3.49
C ASN A 11 -7.27 -7.24 -2.20
N ARG A 12 -6.15 -7.96 -2.02
CA ARG A 12 -5.86 -8.72 -0.79
C ARG A 12 -5.42 -7.82 0.36
N VAL A 13 -4.67 -6.76 0.07
CA VAL A 13 -4.28 -5.74 1.06
C VAL A 13 -5.48 -4.86 1.44
N GLY A 14 -6.30 -4.52 0.45
CA GLY A 14 -7.29 -3.45 0.49
C GLY A 14 -6.68 -2.15 -0.01
N LYS A 15 -7.20 -1.61 -1.12
CA LYS A 15 -6.70 -0.38 -1.75
C LYS A 15 -6.67 0.81 -0.77
N ALA A 16 -7.74 1.01 0.00
CA ALA A 16 -7.80 2.06 1.02
C ALA A 16 -6.78 1.84 2.16
N THR A 17 -6.65 0.61 2.65
CA THR A 17 -5.66 0.27 3.68
C THR A 17 -4.23 0.48 3.19
N PHE A 18 -3.93 0.12 1.94
CA PHE A 18 -2.63 0.35 1.32
C PHE A 18 -2.26 1.83 1.32
N ILE A 19 -3.18 2.72 0.91
CA ILE A 19 -2.95 4.17 0.91
C ILE A 19 -2.90 4.76 2.33
N LYS A 20 -3.74 4.26 3.24
CA LYS A 20 -3.79 4.77 4.62
C LYS A 20 -2.44 4.59 5.32
N TYR A 21 -1.83 3.41 5.17
CA TYR A 21 -0.59 2.98 5.83
C TYR A 21 0.60 2.88 4.88
N TYR A 22 0.59 3.66 3.79
CA TYR A 22 1.59 3.57 2.73
C TYR A 22 3.02 3.72 3.24
N TYR A 23 3.28 4.75 4.05
CA TYR A 23 4.63 5.04 4.55
C TYR A 23 5.09 3.99 5.57
N GLU A 24 4.17 3.42 6.34
CA GLU A 24 4.45 2.33 7.28
C GLU A 24 4.88 1.07 6.53
N PHE A 25 4.20 0.74 5.43
CA PHE A 25 4.61 -0.36 4.56
C PHE A 25 5.92 -0.07 3.82
N LYS A 26 6.17 1.18 3.44
CA LYS A 26 7.44 1.60 2.82
C LYS A 26 8.62 1.47 3.79
N ASN A 27 8.47 1.97 5.02
CA ASN A 27 9.51 1.90 6.06
C ASN A 27 9.79 0.45 6.47
N LEU A 28 8.78 -0.42 6.40
CA LEU A 28 8.95 -1.85 6.62
C LEU A 28 9.88 -2.51 5.59
N ASN A 29 9.81 -2.09 4.33
CA ASN A 29 10.69 -2.59 3.28
C ASN A 29 12.14 -2.11 3.47
N LYS A 30 12.32 -0.88 3.97
CA LYS A 30 13.62 -0.30 4.30
C LYS A 30 14.28 -0.86 5.57
N LEU A 31 13.65 -1.85 6.22
CA LEU A 31 14.07 -2.37 7.53
C LEU A 31 14.08 -1.32 8.66
N GLU A 32 13.41 -0.17 8.44
CA GLU A 32 13.24 0.89 9.44
C GLU A 32 12.11 0.58 10.43
N ALA A 33 11.31 -0.46 10.16
CA ALA A 33 10.23 -0.92 11.02
C ALA A 33 10.13 -2.46 11.03
N SER A 34 9.51 -3.01 12.07
CA SER A 34 9.19 -4.44 12.16
C SER A 34 7.76 -4.73 11.67
N ASP A 35 7.51 -5.95 11.18
CA ASP A 35 6.17 -6.36 10.74
C ASP A 35 5.14 -6.19 11.88
N LYS A 36 5.57 -6.43 13.13
CA LYS A 36 4.75 -6.27 14.34
C LYS A 36 4.32 -4.82 14.55
N THR A 37 5.23 -3.86 14.41
CA THR A 37 4.96 -2.43 14.58
C THR A 37 3.93 -1.94 13.56
N VAL A 38 4.02 -2.39 12.30
CA VAL A 38 3.06 -2.01 11.27
C VAL A 38 1.69 -2.65 11.51
N VAL A 39 1.67 -3.91 11.94
CA VAL A 39 0.42 -4.61 12.30
C VAL A 39 -0.30 -3.93 13.47
N GLU A 40 0.42 -3.42 14.46
CA GLU A 40 -0.14 -2.69 15.59
C GLU A 40 -0.73 -1.33 15.20
N LYS A 41 -0.16 -0.67 14.17
CA LYS A 41 -0.67 0.61 13.65
C LYS A 41 -1.96 0.50 12.82
N ILE A 42 -2.29 -0.70 12.33
CA ILE A 42 -3.55 -0.92 11.62
C ILE A 42 -4.69 -0.85 12.63
N GLU A 43 -5.47 0.22 12.60
CA GLU A 43 -6.54 0.51 13.56
C GLU A 43 -7.85 -0.19 13.20
N GLU A 44 -8.00 -0.62 11.94
CA GLU A 44 -9.20 -1.33 11.51
C GLU A 44 -9.40 -2.62 12.31
N ASN A 45 -10.67 -2.95 12.55
CA ASN A 45 -11.09 -4.12 13.31
C ASN A 45 -10.93 -5.42 12.50
N TYR A 46 -9.68 -5.71 12.14
CA TYR A 46 -9.25 -6.94 11.51
C TYR A 46 -8.66 -7.89 12.55
N THR A 47 -8.80 -9.19 12.31
CA THR A 47 -8.06 -10.18 13.09
C THR A 47 -6.55 -10.00 12.92
N LEU A 48 -5.75 -10.40 13.93
CA LEU A 48 -4.29 -10.31 13.85
C LEU A 48 -3.74 -10.98 12.58
N LYS A 49 -4.25 -12.18 12.26
CA LYS A 49 -3.91 -12.91 11.03
C LYS A 49 -4.21 -12.11 9.75
N SER A 50 -5.33 -11.39 9.74
CA SER A 50 -5.75 -10.53 8.64
C SER A 50 -4.83 -9.31 8.48
N LYS A 51 -4.41 -8.69 9.59
CA LYS A 51 -3.43 -7.60 9.60
C LYS A 51 -2.06 -8.07 9.08
N MET A 52 -1.55 -9.18 9.62
CA MET A 52 -0.29 -9.79 9.18
C MET A 52 -0.29 -10.13 7.68
N SER A 53 -1.40 -10.69 7.18
CA SER A 53 -1.53 -11.02 5.76
C SER A 53 -1.43 -9.77 4.88
N ARG A 54 -2.16 -8.70 5.23
CA ARG A 54 -2.11 -7.41 4.51
C ARG A 54 -0.71 -6.81 4.53
N THR A 55 -0.08 -6.76 5.70
CA THR A 55 1.30 -6.25 5.85
C THR A 55 2.29 -7.03 4.99
N SER A 56 2.23 -8.36 5.00
CA SER A 56 3.10 -9.21 4.18
C SER A 56 2.90 -8.99 2.68
N LYS A 57 1.64 -8.81 2.24
CA LYS A 57 1.32 -8.53 0.83
C LYS A 57 1.72 -7.12 0.41
N ALA A 58 1.51 -6.12 1.27
CA ALA A 58 1.94 -4.75 1.02
C ALA A 58 3.47 -4.66 0.93
N LYS A 59 4.20 -5.29 1.85
CA LYS A 59 5.66 -5.40 1.83
C LYS A 59 6.19 -5.94 0.50
N ARG A 60 5.48 -6.91 -0.10
CA ARG A 60 5.85 -7.50 -1.38
C ARG A 60 5.83 -6.49 -2.52
N ILE A 61 4.88 -5.53 -2.51
CA ILE A 61 4.80 -4.46 -3.53
C ILE A 61 6.09 -3.63 -3.51
N PHE A 62 6.51 -3.16 -2.33
CA PHE A 62 7.73 -2.37 -2.19
C PHE A 62 9.01 -3.17 -2.45
N ARG A 63 9.03 -4.47 -2.10
CA ARG A 63 10.17 -5.34 -2.39
C ARG A 63 10.36 -5.58 -3.89
N GLU A 64 9.27 -5.57 -4.65
CA GLU A 64 9.27 -5.74 -6.10
C GLU A 64 9.34 -4.38 -6.83
N GLU A 65 9.54 -3.26 -6.11
CA GLU A 65 9.61 -1.89 -6.66
C GLU A 65 8.35 -1.49 -7.47
N LEU A 66 7.20 -2.04 -7.08
CA LEU A 66 5.91 -1.85 -7.76
C LEU A 66 5.04 -0.76 -7.11
N GLU A 67 5.56 0.04 -6.19
CA GLU A 67 4.78 1.02 -5.44
C GLU A 67 4.19 2.14 -6.32
N ILE A 68 4.93 2.60 -7.33
CA ILE A 68 4.45 3.63 -8.26
C ILE A 68 3.29 3.09 -9.10
N ASN A 69 3.47 1.92 -9.70
CA ASN A 69 2.41 1.24 -10.46
C ASN A 69 1.19 0.96 -9.58
N ALA A 70 1.40 0.61 -8.30
CA ALA A 70 0.30 0.36 -7.36
C ALA A 70 -0.50 1.65 -7.09
N LEU A 71 0.18 2.78 -6.91
CA LEU A 71 -0.45 4.09 -6.75
C LEU A 71 -1.21 4.51 -8.00
N GLU A 72 -0.65 4.30 -9.20
CA GLU A 72 -1.33 4.58 -10.47
C GLU A 72 -2.62 3.77 -10.64
N ILE A 73 -2.58 2.47 -10.33
CA ILE A 73 -3.78 1.61 -10.35
C ILE A 73 -4.84 2.12 -9.38
N ILE A 74 -4.45 2.55 -8.17
CA ILE A 74 -5.39 3.04 -7.17
C ILE A 74 -6.00 4.39 -7.58
N THR A 75 -5.20 5.31 -8.10
CA THR A 75 -5.68 6.64 -8.50
C THR A 75 -6.65 6.59 -9.69
N ASN A 76 -6.52 5.57 -10.55
CA ASN A 76 -7.42 5.32 -11.68
C ASN A 76 -8.58 4.37 -11.33
N SER A 77 -8.66 3.84 -10.11
CA SER A 77 -9.67 2.85 -9.71
C SER A 77 -11.01 3.52 -9.36
N PRO A 78 -12.09 3.34 -10.14
CA PRO A 78 -13.37 4.02 -9.90
C PRO A 78 -14.12 3.56 -8.64
N LYS A 79 -13.73 2.41 -8.08
CA LYS A 79 -14.34 1.81 -6.88
C LYS A 79 -13.72 2.26 -5.56
N VAL A 80 -12.82 3.24 -5.59
CA VAL A 80 -12.12 3.75 -4.41
C VAL A 80 -12.68 5.12 -4.06
N ASP A 81 -12.88 5.39 -2.78
CA ASP A 81 -13.38 6.69 -2.34
C ASP A 81 -12.50 7.84 -2.80
N LEU A 82 -13.12 8.95 -3.19
CA LEU A 82 -12.42 10.13 -3.71
C LEU A 82 -11.33 10.64 -2.75
N CYS A 83 -11.60 10.64 -1.44
CA CYS A 83 -10.61 11.03 -0.42
C CYS A 83 -9.34 10.15 -0.45
N ILE A 84 -9.52 8.84 -0.65
CA ILE A 84 -8.40 7.91 -0.79
C ILE A 84 -7.67 8.13 -2.12
N ILE A 85 -8.40 8.38 -3.21
CA ILE A 85 -7.80 8.70 -4.52
C ILE A 85 -6.95 9.96 -4.44
N GLU A 86 -7.46 11.04 -3.80
CA GLU A 86 -6.71 12.28 -3.62
C GLU A 86 -5.44 12.06 -2.79
N LYS A 87 -5.54 11.28 -1.69
CA LYS A 87 -4.35 10.91 -0.90
C LYS A 87 -3.35 10.11 -1.73
N ALA A 88 -3.81 9.15 -2.54
CA ALA A 88 -2.96 8.37 -3.43
C ALA A 88 -2.25 9.25 -4.48
N LYS A 89 -2.95 10.23 -5.06
CA LYS A 89 -2.36 11.20 -6.00
C LYS A 89 -1.26 12.04 -5.33
N LYS A 90 -1.49 12.51 -4.10
CA LYS A 90 -0.48 13.26 -3.34
C LYS A 90 0.79 12.42 -3.10
N ILE A 91 0.61 11.18 -2.65
CA ILE A 91 1.73 10.26 -2.43
C ILE A 91 2.47 10.00 -3.74
N LEU A 92 1.75 9.73 -4.84
CA LEU A 92 2.37 9.50 -6.15
C LEU A 92 3.26 10.67 -6.59
N LEU A 93 2.78 11.91 -6.42
CA LEU A 93 3.57 13.11 -6.73
C LEU A 93 4.82 13.21 -5.85
N GLU A 94 4.71 12.97 -4.54
CA GLU A 94 5.87 12.98 -3.63
C GLU A 94 6.93 11.95 -4.01
N GLU A 95 6.48 10.76 -4.40
CA GLU A 95 7.37 9.66 -4.80
C GLU A 95 8.06 9.95 -6.14
N GLN A 96 7.34 10.56 -7.10
CA GLN A 96 7.92 11.01 -8.37
C GLN A 96 8.94 12.14 -8.18
N ILE A 97 8.73 13.05 -7.22
CA ILE A 97 9.68 14.12 -6.91
C ILE A 97 10.94 13.56 -6.23
N LYS A 98 10.80 12.57 -5.32
CA LYS A 98 11.94 11.97 -4.61
C LYS A 98 12.82 11.07 -5.48
N ASN A 99 12.28 10.53 -6.57
CA ASN A 99 13.01 9.69 -7.52
C ASN A 99 13.65 10.48 -8.68
N LYS A 100 13.65 11.81 -8.63
CA LYS A 100 14.24 12.72 -9.62
C LYS A 100 15.46 13.43 -9.05
#